data_AF-A0A2N2T8C1-F1
#
_entry.id   AF-A0A2N2T8C1-F1
#
_cell.length_a   1.000
_cell.length_b   1.000
_cell.length_c   1.000
_cell.angle_alpha   90.00
_cell.angle_beta   90.00
_cell.angle_gamma   90.00
#
_symmetry.space_group_name_H-M   'P 1'
#
loop_
_entity.id
_entity.type
_entity.pdbx_description
1 polymer ?
#
loop_
_entity_poly.entity_id
_entity_poly.type
_entity_poly.pdbx_seq_one_letter_code
_entity_poly.pdbx_strand_id
1 'polypeptide(L)'
;HAFLNQCGHVPVELDWQPGEFFDDSRLYLICATHGALYHPASGHCVGGRCAGRGLIPVPVVERDGQVYLLDGSIKNSLMEDNNE
;
A
#
# COMPACT_ATOMS: atom_id res chain seq x y z
N HIS A 1 7.56 -3.12 7.12
CA HIS A 1 7.12 -2.08 6.16
C HIS A 1 5.65 -1.80 6.43
N ALA A 2 5.18 -0.59 6.14
CA ALA A 2 3.77 -0.23 6.22
C ALA A 2 3.40 0.63 5.03
N PHE A 3 2.16 0.48 4.57
CA PHE A 3 1.60 1.19 3.43
C PHE A 3 0.21 1.68 3.77
N LEU A 4 -0.24 2.75 3.14
CA LEU A 4 -1.65 3.12 3.17
C LEU A 4 -2.45 2.01 2.47
N ASN A 5 -3.56 1.62 3.07
CA ASN A 5 -4.50 0.67 2.48
C ASN A 5 -5.27 1.33 1.32
N GLN A 6 -4.56 1.62 0.23
CA GLN A 6 -5.09 2.28 -0.95
C GLN A 6 -4.36 1.77 -2.18
N CYS A 7 -5.14 1.32 -3.17
CA CYS A 7 -4.62 0.87 -4.44
C CYS A 7 -3.98 2.02 -5.21
N GLY A 8 -2.77 1.81 -5.75
CA GLY A 8 -2.11 2.77 -6.63
C GLY A 8 -2.82 2.97 -7.99
N HIS A 9 -3.77 2.10 -8.35
CA HIS A 9 -4.59 2.25 -9.56
C HIS A 9 -5.67 3.33 -9.40
N VAL A 10 -6.56 3.13 -8.41
CA VAL A 10 -7.70 4.00 -8.04
C VAL A 10 -7.84 3.98 -6.52
N PRO A 11 -8.37 5.04 -5.87
CA PRO A 11 -8.37 5.18 -4.40
C PRO A 11 -9.43 4.30 -3.73
N VAL A 12 -9.21 2.98 -3.79
CA VAL A 12 -9.98 1.95 -3.11
C VAL A 12 -9.05 1.13 -2.23
N GLU A 13 -9.60 0.56 -1.16
CA GLU A 13 -8.86 -0.34 -0.28
C GLU A 13 -8.37 -1.58 -1.03
N LEU A 14 -7.25 -2.15 -0.58
CA LEU A 14 -6.68 -3.35 -1.15
C LEU A 14 -7.51 -4.59 -0.77
N ASP A 15 -7.95 -4.67 0.48
CA ASP A 15 -8.65 -5.81 1.06
C ASP A 15 -10.17 -5.58 1.09
N TRP A 16 -10.90 -6.23 0.17
CA TRP A 16 -12.37 -6.26 0.25
C TRP A 16 -12.85 -7.11 1.44
N GLN A 17 -12.12 -8.17 1.77
CA GLN A 17 -12.31 -8.97 2.98
C GLN A 17 -11.25 -8.54 3.99
N PRO A 18 -11.62 -8.02 5.17
CA PRO A 18 -10.66 -7.46 6.12
C PRO A 18 -9.51 -8.42 6.43
N GLY A 19 -8.28 -7.97 6.20
CA GLY A 19 -7.07 -8.75 6.47
C GLY A 19 -6.61 -9.69 5.34
N GLU A 20 -7.40 -9.85 4.28
CA GLU A 20 -7.03 -10.67 3.12
C GLU A 20 -6.35 -9.81 2.05
N PHE A 21 -5.03 -9.62 2.21
CA PHE A 21 -4.22 -8.76 1.35
C PHE A 21 -3.42 -9.50 0.28
N PHE A 22 -3.25 -10.81 0.39
CA PHE A 22 -2.35 -11.57 -0.46
C PHE A 22 -3.07 -12.26 -1.61
N ASP A 23 -2.39 -12.38 -2.74
CA ASP A 23 -2.83 -13.27 -3.82
C ASP A 23 -2.75 -14.75 -3.39
N ASP A 24 -3.28 -15.65 -4.22
CA ASP A 24 -3.30 -17.09 -3.92
C ASP A 24 -1.89 -17.67 -3.68
N SER A 25 -0.86 -17.07 -4.30
CA SER A 25 0.53 -17.49 -4.12
C SER A 25 1.12 -17.04 -2.77
N ARG A 26 0.52 -16.05 -2.12
CA ARG A 26 1.02 -15.37 -0.92
C ARG A 26 2.37 -14.67 -1.11
N LEU A 27 2.74 -14.36 -2.35
CA LEU A 27 3.97 -13.64 -2.67
C LEU A 27 3.72 -12.15 -2.83
N TYR A 28 2.52 -11.75 -3.24
CA TYR A 28 2.19 -10.38 -3.59
C TYR A 28 0.98 -9.88 -2.83
N LEU A 29 0.99 -8.58 -2.51
CA LEU A 29 -0.23 -7.90 -2.10
C LEU A 29 -1.13 -7.70 -3.32
N ILE A 30 -2.43 -7.93 -3.20
CA ILE A 30 -3.41 -7.80 -4.27
C ILE A 30 -4.47 -6.76 -3.90
N CYS A 31 -4.83 -5.91 -4.86
CA CYS A 31 -6.09 -5.17 -4.79
C CYS A 31 -7.24 -6.12 -5.17
N ALA A 32 -8.04 -6.52 -4.19
CA ALA A 32 -9.15 -7.47 -4.35
C ALA A 32 -10.19 -7.02 -5.39
N THR A 33 -10.32 -5.72 -5.63
CA THR A 33 -11.29 -5.17 -6.59
C THR A 33 -10.91 -5.44 -8.05
N HIS A 34 -9.63 -5.28 -8.40
CA HIS A 34 -9.20 -5.25 -9.81
C HIS A 34 -7.87 -5.97 -10.10
N GLY A 35 -7.26 -6.62 -9.10
CA GLY A 35 -6.09 -7.49 -9.29
C GLY A 35 -4.77 -6.76 -9.56
N ALA A 36 -4.61 -5.51 -9.12
CA ALA A 36 -3.28 -4.89 -9.10
C ALA A 36 -2.39 -5.59 -8.07
N LEU A 37 -1.14 -5.88 -8.42
CA LEU A 37 -0.19 -6.64 -7.59
C LEU A 37 0.97 -5.77 -7.13
N TYR A 38 1.34 -5.91 -5.87
CA TYR A 38 2.41 -5.14 -5.24
C TYR A 38 3.38 -6.02 -4.46
N HIS A 39 4.67 -5.68 -4.52
CA HIS A 39 5.70 -6.38 -3.75
C HIS A 39 5.60 -6.00 -2.25
N PRO A 40 5.45 -6.96 -1.32
CA PRO A 40 5.15 -6.66 0.08
C PRO A 40 6.29 -5.94 0.83
N ALA A 41 7.54 -6.11 0.40
CA ALA A 41 8.68 -5.45 1.05
C ALA A 41 8.93 -4.01 0.56
N SER A 42 8.47 -3.66 -0.65
CA SER A 42 8.79 -2.36 -1.27
C SER A 42 7.58 -1.53 -1.66
N GLY A 43 6.39 -2.14 -1.77
CA GLY A 43 5.18 -1.49 -2.28
C GLY A 43 5.19 -1.30 -3.80
N HIS A 44 6.23 -1.73 -4.53
CA HIS A 44 6.31 -1.54 -5.97
C HIS A 44 5.20 -2.31 -6.70
N CYS A 45 4.59 -1.67 -7.70
CA CYS A 45 3.70 -2.35 -8.65
C CYS A 45 4.51 -3.40 -9.42
N VAL A 46 4.07 -4.66 -9.34
CA VAL A 46 4.69 -5.79 -10.04
C VAL A 46 3.82 -6.31 -11.19
N GLY A 47 2.56 -5.85 -11.28
CA GLY A 47 1.67 -6.22 -12.36
C GLY A 47 0.23 -5.74 -12.17
N GLY A 48 -0.56 -5.84 -13.23
CA GLY A 48 -1.97 -5.47 -13.24
C GLY A 48 -2.20 -3.96 -13.47
N ARG A 49 -3.37 -3.49 -13.02
CA ARG A 49 -3.88 -2.14 -13.38
C ARG A 49 -3.20 -0.98 -12.65
N CYS A 50 -2.23 -1.25 -11.77
CA CYS A 50 -1.43 -0.20 -11.12
C CYS A 50 -0.50 0.55 -12.10
N ALA A 51 -0.23 0.01 -13.29
CA ALA A 51 0.51 0.70 -14.36
C ALA A 51 1.85 1.31 -13.89
N GLY A 52 2.57 0.61 -13.01
CA GLY A 52 3.84 1.05 -12.43
C GLY A 52 3.71 1.87 -11.15
N ARG A 53 2.53 2.38 -10.79
CA ARG A 53 2.30 3.15 -9.55
C ARG A 53 2.30 2.22 -8.33
N GLY A 54 3.25 2.43 -7.42
CA GLY A 54 3.36 1.65 -6.18
C GLY A 54 2.35 2.06 -5.10
N LEU A 55 2.42 1.37 -3.97
CA LEU A 55 1.71 1.73 -2.75
C LEU A 55 2.35 2.93 -2.06
N ILE A 56 1.54 3.72 -1.36
CA ILE A 56 2.01 4.86 -0.58
C ILE A 56 2.63 4.34 0.72
N PRO A 57 3.95 4.51 0.95
CA PRO A 57 4.59 4.07 2.17
C PRO A 57 4.15 4.92 3.36
N VAL A 58 3.95 4.25 4.49
CA VAL A 58 3.59 4.87 5.75
C VAL A 58 4.73 4.64 6.74
N PRO A 59 5.41 5.70 7.21
CA PRO A 59 6.53 5.58 8.11
C PRO A 59 6.04 5.16 9.49
N VAL A 60 6.61 4.06 9.97
CA VAL A 60 6.28 3.44 11.24
C VAL A 60 7.54 3.09 12.02
N VAL A 61 7.42 3.00 13.33
CA VAL A 61 8.44 2.43 14.20
C VAL A 61 7.81 1.35 15.06
N GLU A 62 8.54 0.25 15.25
CA GLU A 62 8.19 -0.77 16.23
C GLU A 62 8.93 -0.49 17.54
N ARG A 63 8.20 -0.46 18.65
CA ARG A 63 8.76 -0.26 19.98
C ARG A 63 7.91 -1.02 21.00
N ASP A 64 8.58 -1.76 21.88
CA ASP A 64 7.94 -2.47 23.00
C ASP A 64 6.77 -3.39 22.55
N GLY A 65 6.93 -4.05 21.40
CA GLY A 65 5.92 -4.95 20.80
C GLY A 65 4.73 -4.24 20.12
N GLN A 66 4.77 -2.91 20.01
CA GLN A 66 3.72 -2.09 19.42
C GLN A 66 4.25 -1.38 18.17
N VAL A 67 3.35 -1.13 17.19
CA VAL A 67 3.66 -0.36 15.98
C VAL A 67 3.08 1.04 16.10
N TYR A 68 3.92 2.06 15.90
CA TYR A 68 3.55 3.46 15.97
C TYR A 68 3.67 4.14 14.61
N LEU A 69 2.67 4.93 14.26
CA LEU A 69 2.70 5.83 13.10
C LEU A 69 3.59 7.05 13.39
N LEU A 70 4.48 7.39 12.46
CA LEU A 70 5.26 8.62 12.51
C LEU A 70 4.50 9.74 11.78
N ASP A 71 3.62 10.44 12.51
CA ASP A 71 2.63 11.40 11.99
C ASP A 71 3.23 12.56 11.16
N GLY A 72 4.43 13.04 11.52
CA GLY A 72 5.10 14.15 10.84
C GLY A 72 5.43 13.94 9.36
N SER A 73 5.31 12.71 8.86
CA SER A 73 5.75 12.31 7.52
C SER A 73 4.63 11.90 6.56
N ILE A 74 3.38 11.76 7.03
CA ILE A 74 2.22 11.47 6.18
C ILE A 74 1.77 12.70 5.37
N LYS A 75 2.02 13.91 5.89
CA LYS A 75 1.65 15.16 5.22
C LYS A 75 2.46 15.43 3.95
N ASN A 76 3.70 14.96 3.87
CA ASN A 76 4.53 15.16 2.67
C ASN A 76 4.13 14.22 1.53
N SER A 77 3.87 12.94 1.81
CA SER A 77 3.55 11.94 0.77
C SER A 77 2.15 12.07 0.16
N LEU A 78 1.21 12.74 0.83
CA LEU A 78 -0.15 12.98 0.32
C LEU A 78 -0.31 14.35 -0.39
N MET A 79 0.68 15.24 -0.28
CA MET A 79 0.62 16.59 -0.90
C MET A 79 1.38 16.69 -2.23
N GLU A 80 2.21 15.70 -2.59
CA GLU A 80 2.96 15.70 -3.85
C GLU A 80 2.12 15.22 -5.07
N ASP A 81 0.94 14.64 -4.84
CA ASP A 81 0.05 14.13 -5.91
C ASP A 81 -0.97 15.16 -6.45
N ASN A 82 -0.92 16.43 -6.02
CA ASN A 82 -1.84 17.50 -6.47
C ASN A 82 -1.19 18.53 -7.42
N ASN A 83 -0.24 18.12 -8.25
CA ASN A 83 0.31 18.99 -9.29
C ASN A 83 0.18 18.40 -10.71
N GLU A 84 -1.05 18.00 -11.06
CA GLU A 84 -1.59 18.12 -12.42
C GLU A 84 -3.13 18.23 -12.40
#